data_AF-A0A6A7BW83-F1
#
_entry.id   AF-A0A6A7BW83-F1
#
_cell.length_a   1.000
_cell.length_b   1.000
_cell.length_c   1.000
_cell.angle_alpha   90.00
_cell.angle_beta   90.00
_cell.angle_gamma   90.00
#
_symmetry.space_group_name_H-M   'P 1'
#
loop_
_entity.id
_entity.type
_entity.pdbx_description
1 polymer ?
#
loop_
_entity_poly.entity_id
_entity_poly.type
_entity_poly.pdbx_seq_one_letter_code
_entity_poly.pdbx_strand_id
1 'polypeptide(L)'
;MRTPTAEVFLEECLYHRGLDTEFIDSPNLVSVLTSYFLHIYYANASLYARACYYLNEGITLAETMDLHTTAQANVWAKQAYGLLSISERAFALLRGRPQLHFRTEDMLCSNVDLEAYMAILVKPLVVNAMA
;
A
#
# COMPACT_ATOMS: atom_id res chain seq x y z
N MET A 1 1.36 -25.02 18.29
CA MET A 1 0.90 -23.73 17.72
C MET A 1 1.59 -23.57 16.38
N ARG A 2 0.88 -23.59 15.25
CA ARG A 2 1.51 -23.26 13.94
C ARG A 2 1.81 -21.77 13.96
N THR A 3 3.04 -21.38 13.64
CA THR A 3 3.39 -19.96 13.45
C THR A 3 2.65 -19.48 12.20
N PRO A 4 1.80 -18.45 12.29
CA PRO A 4 1.12 -17.93 11.10
C PRO A 4 2.17 -17.42 10.11
N THR A 5 2.14 -17.95 8.89
CA THR A 5 2.99 -17.49 7.79
C THR A 5 2.30 -16.37 7.02
N ALA A 6 3.06 -15.61 6.24
CA ALA A 6 2.49 -14.58 5.36
C ALA A 6 1.48 -15.17 4.34
N GLU A 7 1.64 -16.43 3.94
CA GLU A 7 0.70 -17.15 3.07
C GLU A 7 -0.63 -17.43 3.76
N VAL A 8 -0.62 -17.89 5.01
CA VAL A 8 -1.86 -18.08 5.77
C VAL A 8 -2.60 -16.75 5.93
N PHE A 9 -1.86 -15.67 6.20
CA PHE A 9 -2.48 -14.34 6.32
C PHE A 9 -3.00 -13.80 4.98
N LEU A 10 -2.30 -14.09 3.86
CA LEU A 10 -2.79 -13.79 2.50
C LEU A 10 -4.12 -14.49 2.22
N GLU A 11 -4.18 -15.80 2.47
CA GLU A 11 -5.38 -16.62 2.22
C GLU A 11 -6.59 -16.08 2.99
N GLU A 12 -6.41 -15.75 4.27
CA GLU A 12 -7.47 -15.15 5.09
C GLU A 12 -7.90 -13.77 4.54
N CYS A 13 -6.96 -12.91 4.16
CA CYS A 13 -7.28 -11.60 3.57
C CYS A 13 -8.12 -11.74 2.30
N LEU A 14 -7.75 -12.65 1.40
CA LEU A 14 -8.46 -12.88 0.15
C LEU A 14 -9.81 -13.56 0.38
N TYR A 15 -9.89 -14.50 1.33
CA TYR A 15 -11.12 -15.15 1.71
C TYR A 15 -12.14 -14.13 2.23
N HIS A 16 -11.75 -13.30 3.20
CA HIS A 16 -12.63 -12.28 3.76
C HIS A 16 -13.06 -11.25 2.72
N ARG A 17 -12.18 -10.85 1.79
CA ARG A 17 -12.53 -9.97 0.66
C ARG A 17 -13.48 -10.61 -0.35
N GLY A 18 -13.46 -11.92 -0.48
CA GLY A 18 -14.43 -12.65 -1.29
C GLY A 18 -15.81 -12.73 -0.64
N LEU A 19 -15.89 -12.61 0.70
CA LEU A 19 -17.13 -12.66 1.46
C LEU A 19 -17.77 -11.29 1.65
N ASP A 20 -16.94 -10.27 1.87
CA ASP A 20 -17.35 -8.90 2.09
C ASP A 20 -16.81 -8.04 0.95
N THR A 21 -17.71 -7.62 0.05
CA THR A 21 -17.41 -6.65 -1.01
C THR A 21 -17.80 -5.23 -0.63
N GLU A 22 -18.49 -5.04 0.50
CA GLU A 22 -18.96 -3.73 0.96
C GLU A 22 -17.80 -2.81 1.36
N PHE A 23 -16.60 -3.36 1.62
CA PHE A 23 -15.40 -2.56 1.87
C PHE A 23 -15.05 -1.59 0.71
N ILE A 24 -15.55 -1.85 -0.50
CA ILE A 24 -15.38 -0.97 -1.66
C ILE A 24 -16.26 0.28 -1.51
N ASP A 25 -17.52 0.11 -1.11
CA ASP A 25 -18.49 1.20 -1.00
C ASP A 25 -18.38 1.96 0.32
N SER A 26 -18.00 1.27 1.40
CA SER A 26 -17.82 1.82 2.75
C SER A 26 -16.45 1.41 3.34
N PRO A 27 -15.34 1.93 2.80
CA PRO A 27 -14.01 1.58 3.26
C PRO A 27 -13.74 2.02 4.69
N ASN A 28 -12.82 1.30 5.33
CA ASN A 28 -12.30 1.62 6.64
C ASN A 28 -10.77 1.43 6.66
N LEU A 29 -10.14 1.79 7.76
CA LEU A 29 -8.68 1.71 7.86
C LEU A 29 -8.16 0.27 7.69
N VAL A 30 -8.93 -0.75 8.10
CA VAL A 30 -8.57 -2.15 7.91
C VAL A 30 -8.54 -2.50 6.44
N SER A 31 -9.56 -2.12 5.66
CA SER A 31 -9.58 -2.41 4.22
C SER A 31 -8.41 -1.77 3.47
N VAL A 32 -8.06 -0.52 3.81
CA VAL A 32 -6.87 0.18 3.31
C VAL A 32 -5.57 -0.58 3.65
N LEU A 33 -5.38 -0.95 4.92
CA LEU A 33 -4.18 -1.66 5.36
C LEU A 33 -4.09 -3.07 4.77
N THR A 34 -5.22 -3.76 4.57
CA THR A 34 -5.25 -5.05 3.89
C THR A 34 -4.80 -4.90 2.43
N SER A 35 -5.27 -3.88 1.70
CA SER A 35 -4.82 -3.61 0.33
C SER A 35 -3.32 -3.33 0.30
N TYR A 36 -2.83 -2.55 1.27
CA TYR A 36 -1.41 -2.27 1.40
C TYR A 36 -0.57 -3.54 1.70
N PHE A 37 -1.04 -4.41 2.59
CA PHE A 37 -0.40 -5.70 2.85
C PHE A 37 -0.32 -6.56 1.56
N LEU A 38 -1.41 -6.65 0.80
CA LEU A 38 -1.45 -7.40 -0.45
C LEU A 38 -0.48 -6.82 -1.49
N HIS A 39 -0.38 -5.49 -1.57
CA HIS A 39 0.63 -4.82 -2.39
C HIS A 39 2.05 -5.29 -2.04
N ILE A 40 2.43 -5.21 -0.75
CA ILE A 40 3.77 -5.61 -0.29
C ILE A 40 4.03 -7.10 -0.52
N TYR A 41 3.06 -7.95 -0.24
CA TYR A 41 3.16 -9.39 -0.46
C TYR A 41 3.47 -9.70 -1.94
N TYR A 42 2.67 -9.17 -2.86
CA TYR A 42 2.86 -9.43 -4.28
C TYR A 42 4.09 -8.71 -4.87
N ALA A 43 4.47 -7.56 -4.31
CA ALA A 43 5.71 -6.88 -4.70
C ALA A 43 6.92 -7.76 -4.35
N ASN A 44 6.97 -8.30 -3.13
CA ASN A 44 8.04 -9.21 -2.69
C ASN A 44 8.09 -10.52 -3.49
N ALA A 45 6.94 -11.00 -3.96
CA ALA A 45 6.85 -12.15 -4.86
C ALA A 45 7.15 -11.81 -6.35
N SER A 46 7.58 -10.58 -6.66
CA SER A 46 7.80 -10.08 -8.03
C SER A 46 6.55 -10.17 -8.94
N LEU A 47 5.35 -10.26 -8.36
CA LEU A 47 4.06 -10.30 -9.05
C LEU A 47 3.51 -8.88 -9.22
N TYR A 48 4.24 -8.09 -9.98
CA TYR A 48 4.08 -6.63 -9.99
C TYR A 48 2.74 -6.10 -10.51
N ALA A 49 2.08 -6.81 -11.41
CA ALA A 49 0.75 -6.41 -11.88
C ALA A 49 -0.28 -6.47 -10.73
N ARG A 50 -0.21 -7.54 -9.92
CA ARG A 50 -1.04 -7.68 -8.71
C ARG A 50 -0.63 -6.66 -7.65
N ALA A 51 0.67 -6.48 -7.45
CA ALA A 51 1.17 -5.46 -6.52
C ALA A 51 0.64 -4.07 -6.88
N CYS A 52 0.68 -3.69 -8.16
CA CYS A 52 0.16 -2.41 -8.64
C CYS A 52 -1.36 -2.30 -8.45
N TYR A 53 -2.10 -3.38 -8.74
CA TYR A 53 -3.55 -3.43 -8.52
C TYR A 53 -3.90 -3.12 -7.06
N TYR A 54 -3.28 -3.82 -6.10
CA TYR A 54 -3.59 -3.63 -4.68
C TYR A 54 -3.10 -2.29 -4.12
N LEU A 55 -2.04 -1.72 -4.70
CA LEU A 55 -1.62 -0.36 -4.35
C LEU A 55 -2.68 0.65 -4.76
N ASN A 56 -3.14 0.59 -6.01
CA ASN A 56 -4.17 1.49 -6.53
C ASN A 56 -5.49 1.32 -5.77
N GLU A 57 -5.86 0.08 -5.43
CA GLU A 57 -7.01 -0.21 -4.60
C GLU A 57 -6.88 0.48 -3.24
N GLY A 58 -5.75 0.30 -2.53
CA GLY A 58 -5.52 0.95 -1.24
C GLY A 58 -5.58 2.49 -1.30
N ILE A 59 -5.06 3.08 -2.37
CA ILE A 59 -5.14 4.52 -2.65
C ILE A 59 -6.60 4.94 -2.83
N THR A 60 -7.35 4.23 -3.68
CA THR A 60 -8.77 4.52 -3.97
C THR A 60 -9.61 4.44 -2.70
N LEU A 61 -9.40 3.41 -1.86
CA LEU A 61 -10.10 3.27 -0.57
C LEU A 61 -9.76 4.44 0.38
N ALA A 62 -8.49 4.85 0.43
CA ALA A 62 -8.05 5.96 1.26
C ALA A 62 -8.60 7.32 0.79
N GLU A 63 -8.73 7.51 -0.52
CA GLU A 63 -9.37 8.69 -1.12
C GLU A 63 -10.87 8.71 -0.85
N THR A 64 -11.54 7.57 -0.95
CA THR A 64 -12.98 7.41 -0.61
C THR A 64 -13.25 7.73 0.87
N MET A 65 -12.27 7.49 1.73
CA MET A 65 -12.30 7.85 3.15
C MET A 65 -11.88 9.31 3.44
N ASP A 66 -11.57 10.12 2.42
CA ASP A 66 -11.08 11.49 2.56
C ASP A 66 -9.84 11.62 3.48
N LEU A 67 -8.98 10.59 3.51
CA LEU A 67 -7.78 10.60 4.38
C LEU A 67 -6.76 11.67 3.97
N HIS A 68 -6.86 12.16 2.74
CA HIS A 68 -6.01 13.21 2.18
C HIS A 68 -6.36 14.62 2.69
N THR A 69 -7.62 14.88 3.06
CA THR A 69 -8.10 16.22 3.47
C THR A 69 -8.37 16.36 4.97
N THR A 70 -8.55 15.24 5.67
CA THR A 70 -9.03 15.26 7.04
C THR A 70 -7.91 15.65 8.01
N ALA A 71 -7.86 16.94 8.38
CA ALA A 71 -7.06 17.42 9.51
C ALA A 71 -7.34 16.62 10.81
N GLN A 72 -8.56 16.09 10.92
CA GLN A 72 -9.08 15.26 12.01
C GLN A 72 -8.80 13.76 11.86
N ALA A 73 -8.13 13.32 10.78
CA ALA A 73 -7.71 11.93 10.65
C ALA A 73 -6.86 11.53 11.85
N ASN A 74 -7.18 10.37 12.43
CA ASN A 74 -6.37 9.81 13.51
C ASN A 74 -4.94 9.52 13.02
N VAL A 75 -4.00 9.38 13.95
CA VAL A 75 -2.58 9.19 13.64
C VAL A 75 -2.35 8.01 12.69
N TRP A 76 -3.09 6.91 12.87
CA TRP A 76 -2.97 5.70 12.06
C TRP A 76 -3.43 5.90 10.61
N ALA A 77 -4.49 6.67 10.39
CA ALA A 77 -5.00 6.98 9.06
C ALA A 77 -4.03 7.88 8.28
N LYS A 78 -3.43 8.88 8.95
CA LYS A 78 -2.36 9.72 8.34
C LYS A 78 -1.14 8.89 7.98
N GLN A 79 -0.75 7.96 8.86
CA GLN A 79 0.36 7.04 8.59
C GLN A 79 0.05 6.10 7.41
N ALA A 80 -1.13 5.50 7.36
CA ALA A 80 -1.54 4.63 6.26
C ALA A 80 -1.52 5.37 4.91
N TYR A 81 -2.08 6.58 4.87
CA TYR A 81 -2.06 7.42 3.67
C TYR A 81 -0.63 7.82 3.25
N GLY A 82 0.23 8.15 4.22
CA GLY A 82 1.65 8.40 3.97
C GLY A 82 2.37 7.19 3.36
N LEU A 83 2.13 5.99 3.88
CA LEU A 83 2.70 4.74 3.35
C LEU A 83 2.27 4.50 1.90
N LEU A 84 0.98 4.69 1.59
CA LEU A 84 0.45 4.57 0.22
C LEU A 84 1.09 5.60 -0.71
N SER A 85 1.19 6.86 -0.29
CA SER A 85 1.76 7.96 -1.07
C SER A 85 3.22 7.73 -1.43
N ILE A 86 4.03 7.27 -0.46
CA ILE A 86 5.43 6.97 -0.68
C ILE A 86 5.57 5.73 -1.59
N SER A 87 4.75 4.70 -1.36
CA SER A 87 4.80 3.45 -2.13
C SER A 87 4.41 3.66 -3.59
N GLU A 88 3.42 4.51 -3.90
CA GLU A 88 3.06 4.87 -5.27
C GLU A 88 4.25 5.48 -6.01
N ARG A 89 4.91 6.46 -5.40
CA ARG A 89 6.06 7.14 -6.00
C ARG A 89 7.23 6.18 -6.20
N ALA A 90 7.55 5.36 -5.20
CA ALA A 90 8.62 4.37 -5.30
C ALA A 90 8.33 3.37 -6.43
N PHE A 91 7.10 2.85 -6.48
CA PHE A 91 6.70 1.85 -7.49
C PHE A 91 6.66 2.44 -8.90
N ALA A 92 6.20 3.69 -9.06
CA ALA A 92 6.21 4.41 -10.33
C ALA A 92 7.64 4.62 -10.85
N LEU A 93 8.56 5.08 -9.98
CA LEU A 93 9.97 5.28 -10.33
C LEU A 93 10.66 3.98 -10.73
N LEU A 94 10.49 2.91 -9.94
CA LEU A 94 11.10 1.61 -10.21
C LEU A 94 10.64 0.99 -11.53
N ARG A 95 9.44 1.33 -12.01
CA ARG A 95 8.81 0.67 -13.15
C ARG A 95 8.67 1.52 -14.40
N GLY A 96 9.15 2.77 -14.35
CA GLY A 96 8.99 3.72 -15.45
C GLY A 96 7.52 3.96 -15.82
N ARG A 97 6.61 3.86 -14.84
CA ARG A 97 5.17 4.08 -15.02
C ARG A 97 4.84 5.53 -14.62
N PRO A 98 3.94 6.23 -15.33
CA PRO A 98 3.48 7.54 -14.90
C PRO A 98 2.79 7.42 -13.53
N GLN A 99 2.99 8.42 -12.66
CA GLN A 99 2.28 8.53 -11.38
C GLN A 99 0.76 8.54 -11.66
N LEU A 100 0.00 7.76 -10.90
CA LEU A 100 -1.40 7.51 -11.24
C LEU A 100 -2.34 8.51 -10.58
N HIS A 101 -2.07 9.03 -9.36
CA HIS A 101 -3.06 9.94 -8.75
C HIS A 101 -2.62 10.99 -7.70
N PHE A 102 -1.46 10.93 -7.03
CA PHE A 102 -1.27 11.81 -5.86
C PHE A 102 -1.00 13.29 -6.19
N ARG A 103 -1.90 14.20 -5.73
CA ARG A 103 -1.65 15.63 -5.58
C ARG A 103 -0.65 15.88 -4.45
N THR A 104 0.58 16.20 -4.83
CA THR A 104 1.76 16.28 -3.94
C THR A 104 1.87 17.54 -3.07
N GLU A 105 0.88 18.43 -3.06
CA GLU A 105 1.11 19.75 -2.48
C GLU A 105 1.10 19.76 -0.93
N ASP A 106 0.49 18.77 -0.26
CA ASP A 106 0.23 18.87 1.19
C ASP A 106 1.03 17.95 2.13
N MET A 107 1.82 16.98 1.62
CA MET A 107 2.54 16.00 2.47
C MET A 107 4.07 16.09 2.47
N LEU A 108 4.65 17.20 2.02
CA LEU A 108 6.11 17.43 2.11
C LEU A 108 6.61 17.75 3.52
N CYS A 109 5.78 17.63 4.57
CA CYS A 109 6.20 17.90 5.93
C CYS A 109 6.40 16.62 6.77
N SER A 110 7.68 16.36 6.99
CA SER A 110 8.31 15.86 8.23
C SER A 110 8.51 14.34 8.39
N ASN A 111 9.78 13.95 8.25
CA ASN A 111 10.43 12.86 8.98
C ASN A 111 10.13 11.41 8.57
N VAL A 112 9.89 11.12 7.30
CA VAL A 112 10.13 9.76 6.79
C VAL A 112 11.42 9.79 6.00
N ASP A 113 12.45 9.16 6.55
CA ASP A 113 13.72 8.93 5.85
C ASP A 113 13.45 8.04 4.64
N LEU A 114 13.21 8.69 3.50
CA LEU A 114 12.94 8.05 2.22
C LEU A 114 14.06 7.06 1.87
N GLU A 115 15.31 7.29 2.28
CA GLU A 115 16.39 6.34 2.04
C GLU A 115 16.26 5.08 2.88
N ALA A 116 15.93 5.19 4.17
CA ALA A 116 15.69 4.03 5.03
C ALA A 116 14.46 3.22 4.56
N TYR A 117 13.41 3.90 4.11
CA TYR A 117 12.19 3.27 3.62
C TYR A 117 12.42 2.58 2.25
N MET A 118 13.15 3.25 1.35
CA MET A 118 13.61 2.64 0.11
C MET A 118 14.56 1.47 0.41
N ALA A 119 15.44 1.54 1.40
CA ALA A 119 16.30 0.42 1.77
C ALA A 119 15.53 -0.81 2.28
N ILE A 120 14.37 -0.62 2.92
CA ILE A 120 13.51 -1.73 3.42
C ILE A 120 12.65 -2.31 2.29
N LEU A 121 12.01 -1.47 1.47
CA LEU A 121 11.11 -1.92 0.40
C LEU A 121 11.82 -2.26 -0.91
N VAL A 122 12.92 -1.56 -1.24
CA VAL A 122 13.60 -1.65 -2.55
C VAL A 122 14.73 -2.66 -2.55
N LYS A 123 15.39 -2.95 -1.41
CA LYS A 123 16.43 -4.00 -1.39
C LYS A 123 15.92 -5.37 -1.84
N PRO A 124 14.73 -5.85 -1.41
CA PRO A 124 14.18 -7.10 -1.94
C PRO A 124 13.80 -7.00 -3.44
N LEU A 125 13.35 -5.82 -3.89
CA LEU A 125 12.85 -5.61 -5.26
C LEU A 125 13.96 -5.42 -6.30
N VAL A 126 15.07 -4.76 -5.95
CA VAL A 126 16.22 -4.54 -6.85
C VAL A 126 17.09 -5.79 -6.97
N VAL A 127 17.22 -6.57 -5.89
CA VAL A 127 17.95 -7.86 -5.94
C VAL A 127 17.25 -8.86 -6.87
N ASN A 128 15.92 -8.86 -6.94
CA ASN A 128 15.16 -9.73 -7.85
C ASN A 128 15.01 -9.19 -9.28
N ALA A 129 15.32 -7.91 -9.54
CA ALA A 129 15.25 -7.33 -10.89
C ALA A 129 16.57 -7.46 -11.68
N MET A 130 17.64 -7.97 -11.04
CA MET A 130 18.97 -8.17 -11.64
C MET A 130 19.38 -9.66 -11.75
N ALA A 131 18.44 -10.59 -11.53
CA ALA A 131 18.59 -12.03 -11.77
C ALA A 131 17.70 -12.47 -12.94
#